data_AF-A0AA43QU27-F1
#
_entry.id   AF-A0AA43QU27-F1
#
_cell.length_a   1.000
_cell.length_b   1.000
_cell.length_c   1.000
_cell.angle_alpha   90.00
_cell.angle_beta   90.00
_cell.angle_gamma   90.00
#
_symmetry.space_group_name_H-M   'P 1'
#
loop_
_entity.id
_entity.type
_entity.pdbx_description
1 polymer ?
#
loop_
_entity_poly.entity_id
_entity_poly.type
_entity_poly.pdbx_seq_one_letter_code
_entity_poly.pdbx_strand_id
1 'polypeptide(L)'
;MLYYITVGTTKIAILILYLRIILNKTYRYLIYGTMTFVSLTVFSCVMAKIFQCTPINAAWDTEKKGSCINRVGLYLSNAGLDIFQNLFIYVLSIKVLYQLNMPKKQRIALIVIFVVGGFVVVTGILRLKSLKTAAVTKDPNWVCPHHNLPSLCIDD
;
A
#
# COMPACT_ATOMS: atom_id res chain seq x y z
N MET A 1 -2.32 -11.02 -0.63
CA MET A 1 -2.80 -10.82 0.77
C MET A 1 -1.68 -10.35 1.68
N LEU A 2 -0.51 -11.02 1.70
CA LEU A 2 0.64 -10.64 2.53
C LEU A 2 1.07 -9.18 2.38
N TYR A 3 1.12 -8.65 1.16
CA TYR A 3 1.44 -7.23 0.90
C TYR A 3 0.53 -6.25 1.67
N TYR A 4 -0.79 -6.50 1.70
CA TYR A 4 -1.73 -5.60 2.40
C TYR A 4 -1.56 -5.69 3.92
N ILE A 5 -1.23 -6.88 4.44
CA ILE A 5 -0.97 -7.10 5.86
C ILE A 5 0.32 -6.37 6.27
N THR A 6 1.41 -6.54 5.51
CA THR A 6 2.68 -5.88 5.83
C THR A 6 2.54 -4.36 5.82
N VAL A 7 1.91 -3.79 4.79
CA VAL A 7 1.67 -2.34 4.70
C VAL A 7 0.81 -1.84 5.88
N GLY A 8 -0.26 -2.56 6.22
CA GLY A 8 -1.12 -2.23 7.36
C GLY A 8 -0.38 -2.26 8.69
N THR A 9 0.41 -3.31 8.95
CA THR A 9 1.20 -3.44 10.18
C THR A 9 2.28 -2.36 10.28
N THR A 10 2.94 -1.99 9.17
CA THR A 10 3.91 -0.89 9.17
C THR A 10 3.25 0.44 9.56
N LYS A 11 2.07 0.75 9.00
CA LYS A 11 1.30 1.96 9.35
C LYS A 11 0.95 1.98 10.84
N ILE A 12 0.49 0.84 11.38
CA ILE A 12 0.14 0.69 12.79
C ILE A 12 1.36 0.88 13.70
N ALA A 13 2.52 0.32 13.34
CA ALA A 13 3.76 0.48 14.12
C ALA A 13 4.17 1.96 14.24
N ILE A 14 4.04 2.72 13.15
CA ILE A 14 4.32 4.17 13.13
C ILE A 14 3.33 4.92 14.05
N LEU A 15 2.03 4.58 13.97
CA LEU A 15 0.99 5.18 14.81
C LEU A 15 1.23 4.92 16.31
N ILE A 16 1.67 3.70 16.67
CA ILE A 16 2.03 3.35 18.06
C ILE A 16 3.23 4.17 18.54
N LEU A 17 4.25 4.35 17.68
CA LEU A 17 5.40 5.21 17.99
C LEU A 17 4.96 6.65 18.27
N TYR A 18 4.02 7.18 17.48
CA TYR A 18 3.47 8.53 17.70
C TYR A 18 2.66 8.63 18.99
N LEU A 19 1.87 7.62 19.32
CA LEU A 19 1.13 7.56 20.58
C LEU A 19 2.06 7.63 21.79
N ARG A 20 3.26 7.03 21.70
CA ARG A 20 4.28 7.06 22.74
C ARG A 20 4.94 8.44 22.89
N ILE A 21 5.11 9.18 21.79
CA ILE A 21 5.74 10.50 21.77
C ILE A 21 4.78 11.60 22.27
N ILE A 22 3.50 11.51 21.91
CA ILE A 22 2.54 12.58 22.17
C ILE A 22 1.86 12.40 23.53
N LEU A 23 1.94 13.43 24.38
CA LEU A 23 1.22 13.48 25.65
C LEU A 23 -0.18 14.12 25.53
N ASN A 24 -0.45 14.85 24.44
CA ASN A 24 -1.71 15.56 24.26
C ASN A 24 -2.87 14.60 23.94
N LYS A 25 -3.93 14.62 24.77
CA LYS A 25 -5.06 13.69 24.70
C LYS A 25 -5.84 13.79 23.39
N THR A 26 -6.04 14.99 22.85
CA THR A 26 -6.78 15.19 21.59
C THR A 26 -6.13 14.47 20.41
N TYR A 27 -4.80 14.54 20.33
CA TYR A 27 -4.04 13.87 19.28
C TYR A 27 -3.99 12.35 19.45
N ARG A 28 -4.07 11.85 20.69
CA ARG A 28 -4.19 10.41 20.94
C ARG A 28 -5.51 9.87 20.39
N TYR A 29 -6.63 10.57 20.57
CA TYR A 29 -7.90 10.17 19.97
C TYR A 29 -7.85 10.14 18.44
N LEU A 30 -7.21 11.14 17.82
CA LEU A 30 -6.98 11.14 16.37
C LEU A 30 -6.16 9.93 15.94
N ILE A 31 -5.07 9.62 16.65
CA ILE A 31 -4.22 8.45 16.38
C ILE A 31 -5.00 7.14 16.47
N TYR A 32 -5.76 6.94 17.55
CA TYR A 32 -6.62 5.77 17.70
C TYR A 32 -7.64 5.66 16.56
N GLY A 33 -8.25 6.77 16.15
CA GLY A 33 -9.15 6.82 15.00
C GLY A 33 -8.47 6.41 13.68
N THR A 34 -7.24 6.87 13.44
CA THR A 34 -6.46 6.40 12.27
C THR A 34 -6.11 4.92 12.37
N MET A 35 -5.75 4.43 13.56
CA MET A 35 -5.36 3.04 13.76
C MET A 35 -6.54 2.10 13.50
N THR A 36 -7.75 2.44 13.98
CA THR A 36 -8.97 1.69 13.67
C THR A 36 -9.29 1.74 12.18
N PHE A 37 -9.18 2.90 11.54
CA PHE A 37 -9.41 3.05 10.11
C PHE A 37 -8.47 2.19 9.25
N VAL A 38 -7.17 2.15 9.56
CA VAL A 38 -6.19 1.30 8.87
C VAL A 38 -6.54 -0.17 9.06
N SER A 39 -6.87 -0.58 10.29
CA SER A 39 -7.22 -1.97 10.62
C SER A 39 -8.47 -2.43 9.87
N LEU A 40 -9.50 -1.59 9.81
CA LEU A 40 -10.72 -1.85 9.05
C LEU A 40 -10.42 -2.01 7.56
N THR A 41 -9.55 -1.18 7.00
CA THR A 41 -9.20 -1.26 5.57
C THR A 41 -8.51 -2.59 5.24
N VAL A 42 -7.56 -3.03 6.08
CA VAL A 42 -6.89 -4.33 5.92
C VAL A 42 -7.89 -5.47 6.02
N PHE A 43 -8.78 -5.42 7.01
CA PHE A 43 -9.82 -6.43 7.20
C PHE A 43 -10.77 -6.51 5.99
N SER A 44 -11.26 -5.37 5.51
CA SER A 44 -12.09 -5.29 4.31
C SER A 44 -11.38 -5.83 3.07
N CYS A 45 -10.09 -5.55 2.89
CA CYS A 45 -9.31 -6.10 1.77
C CYS A 45 -9.23 -7.62 1.82
N VAL A 46 -9.00 -8.20 3.00
CA VAL A 46 -8.92 -9.65 3.20
C VAL A 46 -10.28 -10.29 2.91
N MET A 47 -11.36 -9.73 3.45
CA MET A 47 -12.72 -10.21 3.19
C MET A 47 -13.10 -10.10 1.72
N ALA A 48 -12.83 -8.97 1.06
CA ALA A 48 -13.11 -8.78 -0.36
C ALA A 48 -12.34 -9.76 -1.26
N LYS A 49 -11.14 -10.17 -0.84
CA LYS A 49 -10.34 -11.18 -1.55
C LYS A 49 -10.86 -12.61 -1.32
N ILE A 50 -11.38 -12.91 -0.13
CA ILE A 50 -11.99 -14.20 0.19
C ILE A 50 -13.32 -14.34 -0.57
N PHE A 51 -14.18 -13.32 -0.51
CA PHE A 51 -15.50 -13.29 -1.14
C PHE A 51 -15.49 -12.68 -2.55
N GLN A 52 -14.37 -12.78 -3.27
CA GLN A 52 -14.23 -12.13 -4.59
C GLN A 52 -15.15 -12.73 -5.68
N CYS A 53 -15.66 -13.95 -5.48
CA CYS A 53 -16.56 -14.62 -6.41
C CYS A 53 -17.77 -15.23 -5.67
N THR A 54 -18.92 -15.21 -6.33
CA THR A 54 -20.14 -15.91 -5.89
C THR A 54 -20.56 -16.92 -6.96
N PRO A 55 -20.59 -18.23 -6.64
CA PRO A 55 -20.16 -18.88 -5.39
C PRO A 55 -18.64 -18.85 -5.18
N ILE A 56 -18.19 -18.91 -3.93
CA ILE A 56 -16.76 -18.81 -3.56
C ILE A 56 -15.92 -19.91 -4.24
N ASN A 57 -16.57 -21.05 -4.50
CA ASN A 57 -16.02 -22.24 -5.15
C ASN A 57 -15.60 -21.97 -6.61
N ALA A 58 -16.26 -21.00 -7.27
CA ALA A 58 -15.91 -20.59 -8.63
C ALA A 58 -14.60 -19.78 -8.68
N ALA A 59 -14.02 -19.41 -7.53
CA ALA A 59 -12.72 -18.75 -7.49
C ALA A 59 -11.55 -19.69 -7.81
N TRP A 60 -11.71 -21.01 -7.61
CA TRP A 60 -10.67 -22.02 -7.87
C TRP A 60 -11.12 -23.12 -8.85
N ASP A 61 -12.41 -23.17 -9.19
CA ASP A 61 -13.01 -24.16 -10.08
C ASP A 61 -13.56 -23.45 -11.32
N THR A 62 -12.73 -23.35 -12.36
CA THR A 62 -13.00 -22.57 -13.58
C THR A 62 -14.15 -23.12 -14.42
N GLU A 63 -14.57 -24.37 -14.20
CA GLU A 63 -15.70 -24.99 -14.90
C GLU A 63 -17.07 -24.53 -14.36
N LYS A 64 -17.13 -23.94 -13.16
CA LYS A 64 -18.38 -23.46 -12.57
C LYS A 64 -18.67 -22.03 -13.01
N LYS A 65 -19.84 -21.81 -13.64
CA LYS A 65 -20.38 -20.47 -13.90
C LYS A 65 -20.62 -19.73 -12.58
N GLY A 66 -19.75 -18.76 -12.27
CA GLY A 66 -19.87 -17.84 -11.15
C GLY A 66 -19.73 -16.40 -11.62
N SER A 67 -20.25 -15.46 -10.83
CA SER A 67 -20.04 -14.03 -11.04
C SER A 67 -18.95 -13.56 -10.07
N CYS A 68 -17.87 -12.98 -10.61
CA CYS A 68 -16.77 -12.44 -9.81
C CYS A 68 -16.80 -10.91 -9.83
N ILE A 69 -16.41 -10.31 -8.72
CA ILE A 69 -16.32 -8.86 -8.60
C ILE A 69 -15.20 -8.32 -9.50
N ASN A 70 -15.39 -7.10 -10.03
CA ASN A 70 -14.39 -6.47 -10.90
C ASN A 70 -13.09 -6.19 -10.14
N ARG A 71 -12.02 -6.91 -10.52
CA ARG A 71 -10.69 -6.80 -9.91
C ARG A 71 -10.10 -5.39 -10.01
N VAL A 72 -10.35 -4.70 -11.12
CA VAL A 72 -9.85 -3.35 -11.37
C VAL A 72 -10.52 -2.34 -10.45
N GLY A 73 -11.84 -2.43 -10.28
CA GLY A 73 -12.59 -1.57 -9.37
C GLY A 73 -12.13 -1.71 -7.92
N LEU A 74 -11.96 -2.96 -7.46
CA LEU A 74 -11.43 -3.23 -6.11
C LEU A 74 -10.01 -2.70 -5.92
N TYR A 75 -9.16 -2.85 -6.93
CA TYR A 75 -7.79 -2.34 -6.86
C TYR A 75 -7.76 -0.81 -6.78
N LEU A 76 -8.53 -0.12 -7.62
CA LEU A 76 -8.58 1.34 -7.67
C LEU A 76 -9.08 1.94 -6.35
N SER A 77 -10.14 1.37 -5.78
CA SER A 77 -10.68 1.79 -4.48
C SER A 77 -9.66 1.62 -3.36
N ASN A 78 -8.97 0.48 -3.32
CA ASN A 78 -7.93 0.23 -2.31
C ASN A 78 -6.73 1.17 -2.47
N ALA A 79 -6.31 1.43 -3.71
CA ALA A 79 -5.25 2.40 -3.99
C ALA A 79 -5.63 3.80 -3.51
N GLY A 80 -6.88 4.24 -3.74
CA GLY A 80 -7.39 5.51 -3.24
C GLY A 80 -7.38 5.62 -1.71
N LEU A 81 -7.86 4.58 -1.02
CA LEU A 81 -7.83 4.52 0.46
C LEU A 81 -6.40 4.55 1.00
N ASP A 82 -5.47 3.85 0.36
CA ASP A 82 -4.07 3.82 0.77
C ASP A 82 -3.44 5.21 0.68
N ILE A 83 -3.63 5.91 -0.45
CA ILE A 83 -3.16 7.28 -0.65
C ILE A 83 -3.73 8.21 0.41
N PHE A 84 -5.04 8.15 0.67
CA PHE A 84 -5.70 8.98 1.67
C PHE A 84 -5.11 8.76 3.07
N GLN A 85 -4.91 7.49 3.47
CA GLN A 85 -4.28 7.16 4.75
C GLN A 85 -2.87 7.72 4.87
N ASN A 86 -2.06 7.60 3.81
CA ASN A 86 -0.70 8.11 3.80
C ASN A 86 -0.67 9.63 3.94
N LEU A 87 -1.55 10.34 3.22
CA LEU A 87 -1.67 11.80 3.34
C LEU A 87 -2.12 12.21 4.74
N PHE A 88 -3.06 11.49 5.35
CA PHE A 88 -3.54 11.80 6.68
C PHE A 88 -2.46 11.59 7.74
N ILE A 89 -1.73 10.46 7.69
CA ILE A 89 -0.60 10.17 8.59
C ILE A 89 0.52 11.22 8.39
N TYR A 90 0.77 11.63 7.15
CA TYR A 90 1.73 12.69 6.83
C TYR A 90 1.32 14.04 7.45
N VAL A 91 0.07 14.46 7.30
CA VAL A 91 -0.41 15.70 7.93
C VAL A 91 -0.35 15.61 9.46
N LEU A 92 -0.71 14.45 10.02
CA LEU A 92 -0.62 14.19 11.46
C LEU A 92 0.82 14.36 11.95
N SER A 93 1.78 13.76 11.27
CA SER A 93 3.20 13.86 11.61
C SER A 93 3.72 15.30 11.59
N ILE A 94 3.30 16.11 10.62
CA ILE A 94 3.64 17.53 10.53
C ILE A 94 3.05 18.31 11.72
N LYS A 95 1.77 18.08 12.06
CA LYS A 95 1.15 18.76 13.20
C LYS A 95 1.83 18.41 14.52
N VAL A 96 2.20 17.15 14.70
CA VAL A 96 2.94 16.68 15.88
C VAL A 96 4.30 17.37 15.98
N LEU A 97 5.00 17.54 14.86
CA LEU A 97 6.27 18.27 14.80
C LEU A 97 6.13 19.74 15.20
N TYR A 98 5.03 20.41 14.82
CA TYR A 98 4.82 21.82 15.16
C TYR A 98 4.46 22.04 16.63
N GLN A 99 3.84 21.05 17.30
CA GLN A 99 3.45 21.19 18.72
C GLN A 99 4.59 20.94 19.71
N LEU A 100 5.67 20.29 19.27
CA LEU A 100 6.78 19.97 20.14
C LEU A 100 7.77 21.14 20.14
N ASN A 101 7.74 21.93 21.21
CA ASN A 101 8.59 23.11 21.42
C ASN A 101 10.04 22.68 21.73
N MET A 102 10.65 21.93 20.81
CA MET A 102 11.94 21.27 21.01
C MET A 102 13.12 22.20 20.68
N PRO A 103 14.24 22.07 21.40
CA PRO A 103 15.47 22.77 21.06
C PRO A 103 15.92 22.44 19.64
N LYS A 104 16.45 23.44 18.92
CA LYS A 104 16.72 23.42 17.46
C LYS A 104 17.44 22.16 16.96
N LYS A 105 18.31 21.55 17.78
CA LYS A 105 19.04 20.31 17.44
C LYS A 105 18.13 19.07 17.27
N GLN A 106 17.12 18.89 18.12
CA GLN A 106 16.19 17.76 18.00
C GLN A 106 15.21 17.94 16.84
N ARG A 107 14.83 19.20 16.56
CA ARG A 107 14.02 19.55 15.39
C ARG A 107 14.70 19.17 14.08
N ILE A 108 16.03 19.36 13.98
CA ILE A 108 16.82 18.97 12.80
C ILE A 108 16.81 17.45 12.61
N ALA A 109 17.03 16.65 13.67
CA ALA A 109 17.02 15.18 13.56
C ALA A 109 15.67 14.64 13.06
N LEU A 110 14.56 15.20 13.55
CA LEU A 110 13.21 14.85 13.11
C LEU A 110 12.92 15.24 11.66
N ILE A 111 13.37 16.42 11.23
CA ILE A 111 13.28 16.86 9.83
C ILE A 111 14.06 15.90 8.92
N VAL A 112 15.26 15.47 9.33
CA VAL A 112 16.07 14.51 8.58
C VAL A 112 15.34 13.17 8.42
N ILE A 113 14.74 12.62 9.48
CA ILE A 113 13.95 11.37 9.39
C ILE A 113 12.78 11.54 8.41
N PHE A 114 12.14 12.70 8.39
CA PHE A 114 11.04 13.00 7.49
C PHE A 114 11.47 13.08 6.01
N VAL A 115 12.60 13.74 5.75
CA VAL A 115 13.22 13.84 4.42
C VAL A 115 13.68 12.46 3.94
N VAL A 116 14.27 11.66 4.82
CA VAL A 116 14.65 10.26 4.52
C VAL A 116 13.42 9.43 4.17
N GLY A 117 12.31 9.59 4.92
CA GLY A 117 11.02 8.95 4.59
C GLY A 117 10.50 9.35 3.20
N GLY A 118 10.55 10.64 2.86
CA GLY A 118 10.18 11.13 1.52
C GLY A 118 11.08 10.58 0.41
N PHE A 119 12.39 10.51 0.66
CA PHE A 119 13.36 9.93 -0.27
C PHE A 119 13.08 8.45 -0.56
N VAL A 120 12.71 7.66 0.45
CA VAL A 120 12.32 6.24 0.28
C VAL A 120 11.09 6.09 -0.62
N VAL A 121 10.14 7.02 -0.56
CA VAL A 121 8.97 7.01 -1.48
C VAL A 121 9.40 7.29 -2.92
N VAL A 122 10.28 8.27 -3.13
CA VAL A 122 10.81 8.60 -4.46
C VAL A 122 11.57 7.42 -5.06
N THR A 123 12.42 6.75 -4.28
CA THR A 123 13.14 5.56 -4.76
C THR A 123 12.18 4.40 -5.06
N GLY A 124 11.08 4.26 -4.32
CA GLY A 124 9.99 3.33 -4.65
C GLY A 124 9.31 3.62 -5.99
N ILE A 125 8.99 4.89 -6.28
CA ILE A 125 8.43 5.31 -7.58
C ILE A 125 9.42 5.04 -8.71
N LEU A 126 10.70 5.37 -8.51
CA LEU A 126 11.75 5.10 -9.48
C LEU A 126 11.89 3.60 -9.73
N ARG A 127 11.84 2.78 -8.69
CA ARG A 127 11.87 1.31 -8.80
C ARG A 127 10.66 0.79 -9.57
N LEU A 128 9.47 1.32 -9.33
CA LEU A 128 8.26 0.98 -10.10
C LEU A 128 8.38 1.40 -11.57
N LYS A 129 8.94 2.58 -11.86
CA LYS A 129 9.23 2.98 -13.23
C LYS A 129 10.26 2.07 -13.88
N SER A 130 11.35 1.75 -13.20
CA SER A 130 12.36 0.80 -13.69
C SER A 130 11.78 -0.60 -13.92
N LEU A 131 10.90 -1.07 -13.04
CA LEU A 131 10.16 -2.34 -13.22
C LEU A 131 9.20 -2.25 -14.41
N LYS A 132 8.49 -1.14 -14.59
CA LYS A 132 7.60 -0.94 -15.73
C LYS A 132 8.38 -0.87 -17.04
N THR A 133 9.53 -0.20 -17.04
CA THR A 133 10.44 -0.14 -18.18
C THR A 133 11.10 -1.49 -18.40
N ALA A 134 11.49 -2.26 -17.38
CA ALA A 134 12.01 -3.62 -17.54
C ALA A 134 10.92 -4.58 -18.04
N ALA A 135 9.67 -4.44 -17.59
CA ALA A 135 8.54 -5.20 -18.11
C ALA A 135 8.20 -4.82 -19.57
N VAL A 136 8.39 -3.56 -19.96
CA VAL A 136 8.21 -3.08 -21.34
C VAL A 136 9.42 -3.41 -22.22
N THR A 137 10.62 -3.48 -21.62
CA THR A 137 11.88 -3.87 -22.26
C THR A 137 12.10 -5.35 -22.01
N LYS A 138 11.24 -6.17 -22.64
CA LYS A 138 11.55 -7.49 -23.18
C LYS A 138 12.86 -8.07 -22.65
N ASP A 139 12.82 -8.86 -21.58
CA ASP A 139 13.89 -9.82 -21.33
C ASP A 139 13.99 -10.73 -22.58
N PRO A 140 15.13 -10.74 -23.30
CA PRO A 140 15.35 -11.57 -24.47
C PRO A 140 15.89 -12.95 -24.05
N ASN A 141 15.21 -13.66 -23.15
CA ASN A 141 15.57 -15.03 -22.80
C ASN A 141 14.41 -16.01 -22.64
N TRP A 142 13.21 -15.68 -23.12
CA TRP A 142 12.38 -16.70 -23.76
C TRP A 142 12.61 -16.57 -25.25
N VAL A 143 13.58 -17.33 -25.73
CA VAL A 143 13.78 -17.56 -27.15
C VAL A 143 12.46 -18.12 -27.69
N CYS A 144 11.73 -17.37 -28.52
CA CYS A 144 10.84 -17.95 -29.52
C CYS A 144 11.66 -18.02 -30.81
N PRO A 145 12.34 -19.15 -31.11
CA PRO A 145 12.97 -19.32 -32.38
C PRO A 145 11.85 -19.77 -33.32
N HIS A 146 11.29 -18.84 -34.10
CA HIS A 146 10.80 -19.06 -35.47
C HIS A 146 9.78 -17.97 -35.81
N HIS A 147 10.17 -17.15 -36.78
CA HIS A 147 9.45 -15.99 -37.32
C HIS A 147 8.13 -16.31 -38.04
N ASN A 148 7.60 -17.55 -37.98
CA ASN A 148 6.51 -18.00 -38.86
C ASN A 148 5.27 -18.63 -38.19
N LEU A 149 5.09 -18.58 -36.86
CA LEU A 149 3.85 -19.06 -36.23
C LEU A 149 3.31 -18.12 -35.13
N PRO A 150 2.25 -17.33 -35.41
CA PRO A 150 1.68 -16.35 -34.46
C PRO A 150 0.69 -16.93 -33.44
N SER A 151 0.60 -18.26 -33.26
CA SER A 151 -0.50 -18.91 -32.51
C SER A 151 -0.11 -19.52 -31.16
N LEU A 152 1.04 -19.20 -30.56
CA LEU A 152 1.57 -19.92 -29.39
C LEU A 152 2.10 -19.04 -28.25
N CYS A 153 1.59 -17.81 -28.10
CA CYS A 153 1.73 -17.07 -26.84
C CYS A 153 0.46 -17.29 -26.02
N ILE A 154 0.49 -18.28 -25.14
CA ILE A 154 -0.46 -18.40 -24.04
C ILE A 154 -0.01 -17.40 -22.97
N ASP A 155 -0.86 -16.42 -22.70
CA ASP A 155 -0.78 -15.54 -21.53
C ASP A 155 -1.19 -16.36 -20.28
N ASP A 156 -0.25 -16.61 -19.37
CA ASP A 156 -0.50 -16.99 -17.97
C ASP A 156 -0.18 -15.82 -17.03
#